data_AF-A0A0U3AMM5-F1
#
_entry.id   AF-A0A0U3AMM5-F1
#
_cell.length_a   1.000
_cell.length_b   1.000
_cell.length_c   1.000
_cell.angle_alpha   90.00
_cell.angle_beta   90.00
_cell.angle_gamma   90.00
#
_symmetry.space_group_name_H-M   'P 1'
#
loop_
_entity.id
_entity.type
_entity.pdbx_description
1 polymer ?
#
loop_
_entity_poly.entity_id
_entity_poly.type
_entity_poly.pdbx_seq_one_letter_code
_entity_poly.pdbx_strand_id
1 'polypeptide(L)'
;DTVLPLIEVLHFPVVGLTALAIILTTLVAHIPFPGRTPGTLAALLVAGSMYFALQHFGLLGYVEPSEGIDPMKGLFPLEWLSVFRFEWIARWQDSLKYLPLTIPFALATVIGGIDCTESAAAAGDEYDTNHVVGVEAFATLIAALCGGVVQTTPYIGHPAFKAMGARAGYVLANALFIGSAGILGYFAYIYMVVPKATVCPILIFIGLEITAQSFRATPQRHYPALAFACVPALAALAMIYLGDLQGQLSSVVGDLEREVTQLKAEIAAAPPNAKLQEKMTAVANKTALLKRLASDQAADWT
;
A
#
# COMPACT_ATOMS: atom_id res chain seq x y z
N ASP A 1 1.49 -1.40 -8.35
CA ASP A 1 2.17 -2.14 -7.26
C ASP A 1 1.25 -2.28 -6.05
N THR A 2 0.93 -3.52 -5.70
CA THR A 2 0.25 -3.80 -4.43
C THR A 2 1.30 -3.72 -3.32
N VAL A 3 1.33 -2.62 -2.56
CA VAL A 3 2.25 -2.50 -1.44
C VAL A 3 1.81 -3.49 -0.36
N LEU A 4 2.61 -4.54 -0.14
CA LEU A 4 2.42 -5.51 0.94
C LEU A 4 3.25 -5.04 2.14
N PRO A 5 2.62 -4.43 3.18
CA PRO A 5 3.37 -3.70 4.19
C PRO A 5 4.35 -4.57 4.97
N LEU A 6 4.01 -5.84 5.20
CA LEU A 6 4.87 -6.78 5.90
C LEU A 6 6.13 -7.14 5.08
N ILE A 7 6.00 -7.32 3.76
CA ILE A 7 7.15 -7.58 2.90
C ILE A 7 8.09 -6.37 2.93
N GLU A 8 7.54 -5.16 2.83
CA GLU A 8 8.35 -3.95 2.79
C GLU A 8 9.13 -3.72 4.10
N VAL A 9 8.55 -4.13 5.24
CA VAL A 9 9.24 -4.17 6.52
C VAL A 9 10.41 -5.16 6.51
N LEU A 10 10.25 -6.30 5.85
CA LEU A 10 11.26 -7.35 5.77
C LEU A 10 12.34 -7.08 4.72
N HIS A 11 12.08 -6.23 3.72
CA HIS A 11 13.09 -5.76 2.76
C HIS A 11 14.22 -4.99 3.46
N PHE A 12 13.87 -4.16 4.45
CA PHE A 12 14.84 -3.43 5.29
C PHE A 12 14.64 -3.79 6.77
N PRO A 13 15.00 -5.00 7.21
CA PRO A 13 14.53 -5.57 8.47
C PRO A 13 14.95 -4.73 9.68
N VAL A 14 16.17 -4.18 9.69
CA VAL A 14 16.63 -3.32 10.79
C VAL A 14 15.75 -2.07 10.92
N VAL A 15 15.47 -1.40 9.79
CA VAL A 15 14.65 -0.18 9.73
C VAL A 15 13.18 -0.49 10.01
N GLY A 16 12.61 -1.44 9.28
CA GLY A 16 11.21 -1.81 9.36
C GLY A 16 10.83 -2.37 10.73
N LEU A 17 11.62 -3.30 11.30
CA LEU A 17 11.34 -3.86 12.63
C LEU A 17 11.51 -2.83 13.74
N THR A 18 12.43 -1.87 13.60
CA THR A 18 12.58 -0.77 14.56
C THR A 18 11.38 0.15 14.53
N ALA A 19 10.93 0.56 13.34
CA ALA A 19 9.70 1.33 13.19
C ALA A 19 8.49 0.57 13.75
N LEU A 20 8.36 -0.73 13.45
CA LEU A 20 7.31 -1.58 13.97
C LEU A 20 7.36 -1.71 15.49
N ALA A 21 8.55 -1.89 16.08
CA ALA A 21 8.73 -1.98 17.53
C ALA A 21 8.31 -0.68 18.24
N ILE A 22 8.70 0.48 17.70
CA ILE A 22 8.28 1.78 18.24
C ILE A 22 6.76 1.92 18.17
N ILE A 23 6.16 1.60 17.01
CA ILE A 23 4.71 1.71 16.81
C ILE A 23 3.94 0.78 17.75
N LEU A 24 4.32 -0.50 17.83
CA LEU A 24 3.65 -1.45 18.72
C LEU A 24 3.81 -1.05 20.19
N THR A 25 4.99 -0.59 20.60
CA THR A 25 5.22 -0.13 21.97
C THR A 25 4.40 1.12 22.31
N THR A 26 4.36 2.08 21.40
CA THR A 26 3.73 3.38 21.67
C THR A 26 2.22 3.39 21.49
N LEU A 27 1.72 2.63 20.51
CA LEU A 27 0.32 2.67 20.13
C LEU A 27 -0.48 1.44 20.59
N VAL A 28 0.14 0.26 20.69
CA VAL A 28 -0.54 -0.95 21.20
C VAL A 28 -0.33 -1.09 22.71
N ALA A 29 0.91 -0.96 23.19
CA ALA A 29 1.20 -1.02 24.63
C ALA A 29 0.94 0.32 25.35
N HIS A 30 0.57 1.38 24.61
CA HIS A 30 0.32 2.73 25.13
C HIS A 30 1.47 3.30 25.98
N ILE A 31 2.71 2.87 25.72
CA ILE A 31 3.89 3.38 26.43
C ILE A 31 4.35 4.67 25.74
N PRO A 32 4.32 5.83 26.40
CA PRO A 32 4.68 7.10 25.76
C PRO A 32 6.15 7.08 25.35
N PHE A 33 6.44 7.55 24.14
CA PHE A 33 7.81 7.79 23.73
C PHE A 33 8.42 8.98 24.51
N PRO A 34 9.73 8.98 24.80
CA PRO A 34 10.39 10.10 25.47
C PRO A 34 10.05 11.45 24.82
N GLY A 35 9.71 12.45 25.65
CA GLY A 35 9.32 13.78 25.17
C GLY A 35 7.86 13.90 24.68
N ARG A 36 7.01 12.88 24.91
CA ARG A 36 5.59 12.86 24.52
C ARG A 36 5.38 13.02 23.01
N THR A 37 6.36 12.61 22.21
CA THR A 37 6.23 12.62 20.75
C THR A 37 5.23 11.56 20.30
N PRO A 38 4.35 11.85 19.31
CA PRO A 38 3.47 10.84 18.74
C PRO A 38 4.25 9.61 18.24
N GLY A 39 3.74 8.41 18.52
CA GLY A 39 4.43 7.15 18.21
C GLY A 39 4.78 6.98 16.74
N THR A 40 3.88 7.39 15.84
CA THR A 40 4.10 7.37 14.39
C THR A 40 5.22 8.31 13.95
N LEU A 41 5.26 9.53 14.50
CA LEU A 41 6.33 10.49 14.23
C LEU A 41 7.67 10.00 14.77
N ALA A 42 7.69 9.45 15.99
CA ALA A 42 8.89 8.88 16.58
C ALA A 42 9.44 7.73 15.72
N ALA A 43 8.56 6.83 15.26
CA ALA A 43 8.94 5.74 14.37
C ALA A 43 9.55 6.24 13.06
N LEU A 44 8.90 7.23 12.41
CA LEU A 44 9.40 7.84 11.18
C LEU A 44 10.78 8.49 11.38
N LEU A 45 10.95 9.29 12.44
CA LEU A 45 12.21 10.00 12.69
C LEU A 45 13.35 9.05 13.04
N VAL A 46 13.11 8.10 13.96
CA VAL A 46 14.16 7.17 14.41
C VAL A 46 14.53 6.18 13.31
N ALA A 47 13.54 5.49 12.73
CA ALA A 47 13.80 4.52 11.69
C ALA A 47 14.25 5.18 10.38
N GLY A 48 13.73 6.37 10.04
CA GLY A 48 14.17 7.14 8.88
C GLY A 48 15.60 7.63 9.01
N SER A 49 15.99 8.16 10.18
CA SER A 49 17.39 8.54 10.44
C SER A 49 18.32 7.33 10.32
N MET A 50 17.88 6.18 10.85
CA MET A 50 18.63 4.94 10.74
C MET A 50 18.75 4.43 9.30
N TYR A 51 17.69 4.57 8.49
CA TYR A 51 17.72 4.26 7.06
C TYR A 51 18.80 5.07 6.35
N PHE A 52 18.80 6.39 6.51
CA PHE A 52 19.79 7.25 5.87
C PHE A 52 21.21 7.01 6.39
N ALA A 53 21.37 6.71 7.69
CA ALA A 53 22.67 6.36 8.25
C ALA A 53 23.21 5.07 7.64
N LEU A 54 22.40 4.00 7.61
CA LEU A 54 22.80 2.72 7.01
C LEU A 54 23.08 2.86 5.51
N GLN A 55 22.32 3.69 4.80
CA GLN A 55 22.57 4.00 3.40
C GLN A 55 23.92 4.71 3.21
N HIS A 56 24.21 5.72 4.02
CA HIS A 56 25.46 6.47 3.98
C HIS A 56 26.68 5.57 4.23
N PHE A 57 26.57 4.60 5.14
CA PHE A 57 27.64 3.64 5.44
C PHE A 57 27.66 2.41 4.50
N GLY A 58 26.76 2.33 3.51
CA GLY A 58 26.69 1.20 2.58
C GLY A 58 26.22 -0.12 3.22
N LEU A 59 25.57 -0.06 4.39
CA LEU A 59 25.11 -1.21 5.17
C LEU A 59 23.64 -1.56 4.93
N LEU A 60 22.90 -0.74 4.17
CA LEU A 60 21.46 -0.88 3.94
C LEU A 60 21.10 -2.06 3.01
N GLY A 61 22.08 -2.66 2.34
CA GLY A 61 21.86 -3.70 1.33
C GLY A 61 21.50 -3.12 -0.05
N TYR A 62 20.91 -3.95 -0.91
CA TYR A 62 20.44 -3.52 -2.23
C TYR A 62 19.22 -2.61 -2.07
N VAL A 63 19.37 -1.35 -2.48
CA VAL A 63 18.25 -0.43 -2.65
C VAL A 63 17.88 -0.48 -4.11
N GLU A 64 16.68 -0.99 -4.39
CA GLU A 64 16.14 -0.91 -5.74
C GLU A 64 16.10 0.57 -6.14
N PRO A 65 16.68 0.95 -7.30
CA PRO A 65 16.63 2.33 -7.75
C PRO A 65 15.17 2.77 -7.75
N SER A 66 14.84 3.84 -7.04
CA SER A 66 13.49 4.41 -7.13
C SER A 66 13.21 4.63 -8.60
N GLU A 67 12.20 3.97 -9.16
CA GLU A 67 11.75 4.24 -10.53
C GLU A 67 11.70 5.74 -10.70
N GLY A 68 12.36 6.27 -11.74
CA GLY A 68 12.79 7.67 -11.86
C GLY A 68 11.65 8.68 -11.85
N ILE A 69 11.02 8.87 -10.70
CA ILE A 69 10.11 9.98 -10.41
C ILE A 69 11.00 11.20 -10.38
N ASP A 70 10.93 11.98 -11.44
CA ASP A 70 11.50 13.31 -11.47
C ASP A 70 10.55 14.22 -10.67
N PRO A 71 10.91 14.64 -9.44
CA PRO A 71 10.04 15.45 -8.60
C PRO A 71 9.74 16.81 -9.23
N MET A 72 10.57 17.28 -10.18
CA MET A 72 10.34 18.53 -10.90
C MET A 72 9.15 18.45 -11.83
N LYS A 73 8.90 17.28 -12.44
CA LYS A 73 7.71 17.07 -13.28
C LYS A 73 6.42 17.02 -12.48
N GLY A 74 6.51 16.74 -11.19
CA GLY A 74 5.36 16.69 -10.28
C GLY A 74 4.90 18.06 -9.78
N LEU A 75 5.71 19.12 -9.93
CA LEU A 75 5.37 20.45 -9.45
C LEU A 75 4.28 21.10 -10.30
N PHE A 76 3.39 21.84 -9.62
CA PHE A 76 2.25 22.54 -10.22
C PHE A 76 1.41 21.66 -11.16
N PRO A 77 0.83 20.55 -10.65
CA PRO A 77 -0.05 19.72 -11.47
C PRO A 77 -1.25 20.56 -11.93
N LEU A 78 -1.42 20.68 -13.24
CA LEU A 78 -2.53 21.44 -13.86
C LEU A 78 -3.67 20.54 -14.33
N GLU A 79 -3.49 19.21 -14.30
CA GLU A 79 -4.48 18.26 -14.83
C GLU A 79 -5.84 18.34 -14.14
N TRP A 80 -5.91 18.79 -12.88
CA TRP A 80 -7.19 19.01 -12.20
C TRP A 80 -8.02 20.14 -12.84
N LEU A 81 -7.40 21.06 -13.58
CA LEU A 81 -8.08 22.10 -14.38
C LEU A 81 -8.71 21.54 -15.66
N SER A 82 -8.41 20.28 -16.04
CA SER A 82 -9.02 19.63 -17.21
C SER A 82 -10.55 19.57 -17.12
N VAL A 83 -11.11 19.63 -15.91
CA VAL A 83 -12.55 19.75 -15.65
C VAL A 83 -13.21 20.86 -16.48
N PHE A 84 -12.53 21.99 -16.67
CA PHE A 84 -13.05 23.16 -17.39
C PHE A 84 -13.07 22.98 -18.92
N ARG A 85 -12.46 21.91 -19.43
CA ARG A 85 -12.55 21.52 -20.85
C ARG A 85 -13.82 20.73 -21.17
N PHE A 86 -14.55 20.27 -20.15
CA PHE A 86 -15.80 19.51 -20.28
C PHE A 86 -15.72 18.22 -21.12
N GLU A 87 -14.50 17.70 -21.35
CA GLU A 87 -14.29 16.49 -22.17
C GLU A 87 -14.88 15.22 -21.54
N TRP A 88 -15.02 15.22 -20.21
CA TRP A 88 -15.65 14.15 -19.45
C TRP A 88 -17.12 13.94 -19.84
N ILE A 89 -17.83 14.97 -20.34
CA ILE A 89 -19.22 14.84 -20.81
C ILE A 89 -19.28 13.91 -22.02
N ALA A 90 -18.33 14.06 -22.96
CA ALA A 90 -18.26 13.21 -24.14
C ALA A 90 -17.87 11.76 -23.80
N ARG A 91 -17.18 11.55 -22.68
CA ARG A 91 -16.69 10.24 -22.21
C ARG A 91 -17.57 9.57 -21.18
N TRP A 92 -18.67 10.19 -20.74
CA TRP A 92 -19.49 9.67 -19.63
C TRP A 92 -20.04 8.26 -19.89
N GLN A 93 -20.31 7.92 -21.16
CA GLN A 93 -20.79 6.59 -21.55
C GLN A 93 -19.74 5.50 -21.29
N ASP A 94 -18.45 5.82 -21.34
CA ASP A 94 -17.39 4.88 -20.98
C ASP A 94 -17.40 4.59 -19.47
N SER A 95 -17.76 5.57 -18.64
CA SER A 95 -17.88 5.41 -17.19
C SER A 95 -19.00 4.45 -16.78
N LEU A 96 -20.08 4.35 -17.57
CA LEU A 96 -21.20 3.44 -17.28
C LEU A 96 -20.78 1.98 -17.17
N LYS A 97 -19.75 1.57 -17.92
CA LYS A 97 -19.21 0.20 -17.93
C LYS A 97 -18.62 -0.17 -16.56
N TYR A 98 -18.24 0.81 -15.76
CA TYR A 98 -17.64 0.64 -14.45
C TYR A 98 -18.65 0.72 -13.29
N LEU A 99 -19.92 1.09 -13.54
CA LEU A 99 -20.95 1.16 -12.50
C LEU A 99 -21.09 -0.13 -11.67
N PRO A 100 -21.04 -1.35 -12.26
CA PRO A 100 -21.10 -2.57 -11.46
C PRO A 100 -19.95 -2.72 -10.45
N LEU A 101 -18.80 -2.10 -10.71
CA LEU A 101 -17.65 -2.08 -9.80
C LEU A 101 -17.73 -0.89 -8.82
N THR A 102 -18.10 0.29 -9.31
CA THR A 102 -18.11 1.52 -8.51
C THR A 102 -19.27 1.57 -7.51
N ILE A 103 -20.44 1.02 -7.83
CA ILE A 103 -21.61 1.05 -6.91
C ILE A 103 -21.34 0.28 -5.61
N PRO A 104 -20.87 -0.99 -5.63
CA PRO A 104 -20.52 -1.70 -4.39
C PRO A 104 -19.43 -0.99 -3.59
N PHE A 105 -18.42 -0.45 -4.27
CA PHE A 105 -17.34 0.31 -3.62
C PHE A 105 -17.88 1.57 -2.94
N ALA A 106 -18.74 2.33 -3.62
CA ALA A 106 -19.35 3.54 -3.08
C ALA A 106 -20.24 3.23 -1.88
N LEU A 107 -21.05 2.16 -1.95
CA LEU A 107 -21.87 1.69 -0.83
C LEU A 107 -21.00 1.30 0.38
N ALA A 108 -19.92 0.55 0.16
CA ALA A 108 -19.00 0.19 1.22
C ALA A 108 -18.36 1.42 1.88
N THR A 109 -18.07 2.46 1.09
CA THR A 109 -17.48 3.70 1.59
C THR A 109 -18.48 4.52 2.43
N VAL A 110 -19.76 4.57 2.01
CA VAL A 110 -20.83 5.19 2.80
C VAL A 110 -21.04 4.47 4.13
N ILE A 111 -21.03 3.13 4.13
CA ILE A 111 -21.08 2.33 5.36
C ILE A 111 -19.88 2.68 6.26
N GLY A 112 -18.67 2.74 5.69
CA GLY A 112 -17.47 3.17 6.43
C GLY A 112 -17.58 4.59 7.00
N GLY A 113 -18.21 5.52 6.27
CA GLY A 113 -18.51 6.86 6.76
C GLY A 113 -19.45 6.85 7.96
N ILE A 114 -20.50 6.02 7.92
CA ILE A 114 -21.43 5.83 9.05
C ILE A 114 -20.69 5.24 10.26
N ASP A 115 -19.88 4.19 10.06
CA ASP A 115 -19.07 3.58 11.12
C ASP A 115 -18.12 4.60 11.76
N CYS A 116 -17.54 5.50 10.97
CA CYS A 116 -16.72 6.59 11.49
C CYS A 116 -17.52 7.57 12.37
N THR A 117 -18.77 7.88 12.00
CA THR A 117 -19.64 8.73 12.84
C THR A 117 -20.02 8.05 14.15
N GLU A 118 -20.31 6.75 14.14
CA GLU A 118 -20.59 5.98 15.34
C GLU A 118 -19.35 5.86 16.23
N SER A 119 -18.17 5.63 15.62
CA SER A 119 -16.88 5.63 16.31
C SER A 119 -16.60 6.96 17.01
N ALA A 120 -16.90 8.08 16.35
CA ALA A 120 -16.77 9.41 16.96
C ALA A 120 -17.74 9.63 18.14
N ALA A 121 -18.99 9.20 17.99
CA ALA A 121 -19.99 9.25 19.06
C ALA A 121 -19.57 8.42 20.27
N ALA A 122 -18.98 7.24 20.06
CA ALA A 122 -18.42 6.40 21.13
C ALA A 122 -17.26 7.08 21.88
N ALA A 123 -16.56 8.04 21.26
CA ALA A 123 -15.55 8.89 21.88
C ALA A 123 -16.11 10.22 22.44
N GLY A 124 -17.43 10.39 22.45
CA GLY A 124 -18.14 11.54 23.00
C GLY A 124 -18.27 12.75 22.06
N ASP A 125 -18.08 12.58 20.75
CA ASP A 125 -18.42 13.61 19.75
C ASP A 125 -19.58 13.12 18.87
N GLU A 126 -20.78 13.65 19.11
CA GLU A 126 -21.96 13.35 18.29
C GLU A 126 -22.01 14.27 17.07
N TYR A 127 -22.02 13.64 15.88
CA TYR A 127 -22.22 14.32 14.61
C TYR A 127 -23.47 13.76 13.93
N ASP A 128 -24.20 14.61 13.21
CA ASP A 128 -25.30 14.12 12.37
C ASP A 128 -24.73 13.34 11.18
N THR A 129 -24.98 12.04 11.16
CA THR A 129 -24.53 11.13 10.11
C THR A 129 -24.95 11.58 8.72
N ASN A 130 -26.14 12.16 8.54
CA ASN A 130 -26.59 12.65 7.24
C ASN A 130 -25.73 13.81 6.74
N HIS A 131 -25.33 14.71 7.65
CA HIS A 131 -24.44 15.81 7.32
C HIS A 131 -23.03 15.32 6.99
N VAL A 132 -22.50 14.36 7.75
CA VAL A 132 -21.15 13.81 7.50
C VAL A 132 -21.10 13.11 6.13
N VAL A 133 -22.05 12.23 5.84
CA VAL A 133 -22.15 11.53 4.56
C VAL A 133 -22.44 12.52 3.42
N GLY A 134 -23.24 13.56 3.66
CA GLY A 134 -23.50 14.62 2.67
C GLY A 134 -22.25 15.40 2.30
N VAL A 135 -21.42 15.77 3.28
CA VAL A 135 -20.13 16.44 3.05
C VAL A 135 -19.15 15.52 2.32
N GLU A 136 -19.09 14.23 2.68
CA GLU A 136 -18.29 13.23 1.98
C GLU A 136 -18.68 13.11 0.50
N ALA A 137 -19.98 13.00 0.21
CA ALA A 137 -20.49 12.89 -1.16
C ALA A 137 -20.16 14.14 -1.98
N PHE A 138 -20.32 15.33 -1.39
CA PHE A 138 -19.99 16.59 -2.04
C PHE A 138 -18.49 16.72 -2.33
N ALA A 139 -17.63 16.40 -1.36
CA ALA A 139 -16.18 16.40 -1.54
C ALA A 139 -15.74 15.40 -2.61
N THR A 140 -16.35 14.21 -2.63
CA THR A 140 -16.12 13.19 -3.66
C THR A 140 -16.49 13.68 -5.05
N LEU A 141 -17.63 14.36 -5.20
CA LEU A 141 -18.06 14.88 -6.49
C LEU A 141 -17.07 15.93 -7.03
N ILE A 142 -16.61 16.84 -6.17
CA ILE A 142 -15.60 17.84 -6.53
C ILE A 142 -14.29 17.16 -6.92
N ALA A 143 -13.83 16.20 -6.12
CA ALA A 143 -12.60 15.45 -6.39
C ALA A 143 -12.70 14.71 -7.74
N ALA A 144 -13.81 14.01 -8.00
CA ALA A 144 -14.05 13.28 -9.23
C ALA A 144 -14.03 14.20 -10.46
N LEU A 145 -14.68 15.36 -10.38
CA LEU A 145 -14.63 16.38 -11.44
C LEU A 145 -13.20 16.85 -11.72
N CYS A 146 -12.39 16.99 -10.67
CA CYS A 146 -10.98 17.39 -10.74
C CYS A 146 -10.01 16.23 -11.07
N GLY A 147 -10.51 15.07 -11.52
CA GLY A 147 -9.68 13.92 -11.92
C GLY A 147 -9.34 12.95 -10.79
N GLY A 148 -9.94 13.09 -9.61
CA GLY A 148 -9.83 12.13 -8.51
C GLY A 148 -10.46 10.78 -8.87
N VAL A 149 -9.74 9.69 -8.59
CA VAL A 149 -10.16 8.32 -8.94
C VAL A 149 -10.68 7.52 -7.75
N VAL A 150 -10.62 8.09 -6.55
CA VAL A 150 -11.02 7.43 -5.29
C VAL A 150 -12.06 8.29 -4.57
N GLN A 151 -13.11 7.64 -4.07
CA GLN A 151 -14.10 8.28 -3.22
C GLN A 151 -13.45 8.78 -1.92
N THR A 152 -13.81 9.99 -1.49
CA THR A 152 -13.35 10.50 -0.20
C THR A 152 -14.13 9.81 0.92
N THR A 153 -13.55 9.69 2.10
CA THR A 153 -14.23 9.14 3.27
C THR A 153 -13.69 9.80 4.55
N PRO A 154 -14.50 9.94 5.62
CA PRO A 154 -14.00 10.35 6.92
C PRO A 154 -12.83 9.48 7.38
N TYR A 155 -11.85 10.10 8.05
CA TYR A 155 -10.71 9.36 8.56
C TYR A 155 -11.12 8.44 9.70
N ILE A 156 -10.88 7.13 9.51
CA ILE A 156 -11.03 6.14 10.58
C ILE A 156 -10.04 6.43 11.73
N GLY A 157 -10.47 6.19 12.96
CA GLY A 157 -9.64 6.38 14.15
C GLY A 157 -9.81 7.74 14.84
N HIS A 158 -10.94 8.43 14.63
CA HIS A 158 -11.31 9.63 15.41
C HIS A 158 -11.08 9.47 16.93
N PRO A 159 -11.46 8.35 17.59
CA PRO A 159 -11.17 8.15 19.01
C PRO A 159 -9.67 8.20 19.34
N ALA A 160 -8.84 7.59 18.50
CA ALA A 160 -7.39 7.54 18.72
C ALA A 160 -6.76 8.93 18.56
N PHE A 161 -7.11 9.67 17.51
CA PHE A 161 -6.61 11.04 17.31
C PHE A 161 -7.11 11.99 18.40
N LYS A 162 -8.36 11.85 18.84
CA LYS A 162 -8.90 12.64 19.96
C LYS A 162 -8.17 12.35 21.26
N ALA A 163 -7.84 11.08 21.56
CA ALA A 163 -7.05 10.71 22.72
C ALA A 163 -5.63 11.32 22.70
N MET A 164 -5.08 11.59 21.51
CA MET A 164 -3.82 12.32 21.32
C MET A 164 -3.95 13.85 21.44
N GLY A 165 -5.16 14.37 21.66
CA GLY A 165 -5.44 15.80 21.79
C GLY A 165 -5.70 16.52 20.46
N ALA A 166 -5.94 15.78 19.36
CA ALA A 166 -6.30 16.39 18.08
C ALA A 166 -7.65 17.12 18.18
N ARG A 167 -7.74 18.29 17.55
CA ARG A 167 -8.93 19.16 17.50
C ARG A 167 -9.10 19.73 16.09
N ALA A 168 -10.10 20.59 15.88
CA ALA A 168 -10.36 21.23 14.59
C ALA A 168 -9.11 21.90 13.96
N GLY A 169 -8.24 22.50 14.77
CA GLY A 169 -6.98 23.08 14.27
C GLY A 169 -6.02 22.06 13.65
N TYR A 170 -5.95 20.84 14.19
CA TYR A 170 -5.17 19.74 13.62
C TYR A 170 -5.74 19.32 12.26
N VAL A 171 -7.07 19.19 12.17
CA VAL A 171 -7.75 18.84 10.92
C VAL A 171 -7.51 19.90 9.85
N LEU A 172 -7.62 21.19 10.21
CA LEU A 172 -7.35 22.30 9.30
C LEU A 172 -5.89 22.33 8.84
N ALA A 173 -4.94 22.15 9.77
CA ALA A 173 -3.52 22.10 9.43
C ALA A 173 -3.22 20.94 8.46
N ASN A 174 -3.81 19.77 8.68
CA ASN A 174 -3.68 18.63 7.77
C ASN A 174 -4.28 18.93 6.39
N ALA A 175 -5.49 19.51 6.35
CA ALA A 175 -6.14 19.89 5.10
C ALA A 175 -5.31 20.92 4.29
N LEU A 176 -4.74 21.92 4.96
CA LEU A 176 -3.87 22.91 4.32
C LEU A 176 -2.55 22.29 3.84
N PHE A 177 -1.93 21.44 4.65
CA PHE A 177 -0.68 20.78 4.29
C PHE A 177 -0.84 19.82 3.10
N ILE A 178 -1.83 18.93 3.16
CA ILE A 178 -2.14 17.97 2.09
C ILE A 178 -2.67 18.69 0.85
N GLY A 179 -3.54 19.68 1.02
CA GLY A 179 -4.10 20.47 -0.08
C GLY A 179 -3.03 21.29 -0.81
N SER A 180 -2.12 21.96 -0.08
CA SER A 180 -1.01 22.68 -0.70
C SER A 180 0.01 21.73 -1.34
N ALA A 181 0.27 20.56 -0.75
CA ALA A 181 1.09 19.52 -1.37
C ALA A 181 0.51 19.03 -2.69
N GLY A 182 -0.83 18.90 -2.78
CA GLY A 182 -1.55 18.54 -4.00
C GLY A 182 -1.51 19.64 -5.05
N ILE A 183 -1.78 20.89 -4.68
CA ILE A 183 -1.85 22.03 -5.61
C ILE A 183 -0.45 22.43 -6.12
N LEU A 184 0.54 22.47 -5.24
CA LEU A 184 1.92 22.84 -5.59
C LEU A 184 2.72 21.66 -6.11
N GLY A 185 2.28 20.42 -5.86
CA GLY A 185 2.89 19.20 -6.40
C GLY A 185 4.13 18.70 -5.66
N TYR A 186 4.41 19.21 -4.44
CA TYR A 186 5.61 18.79 -3.69
C TYR A 186 5.48 17.41 -3.02
N PHE A 187 4.38 16.67 -3.26
CA PHE A 187 4.25 15.28 -2.83
C PHE A 187 5.36 14.37 -3.34
N ALA A 188 5.84 14.60 -4.57
CA ALA A 188 6.94 13.81 -5.13
C ALA A 188 8.22 13.94 -4.29
N TYR A 189 8.49 15.13 -3.74
CA TYR A 189 9.62 15.34 -2.84
C TYR A 189 9.45 14.61 -1.51
N ILE A 190 8.25 14.67 -0.92
CA ILE A 190 7.96 13.93 0.32
C ILE A 190 8.15 12.43 0.06
N TYR A 191 7.65 11.92 -1.06
CA TYR A 191 7.79 10.52 -1.45
C TYR A 191 9.25 10.09 -1.59
N MET A 192 10.12 10.95 -2.14
CA MET A 192 11.57 10.65 -2.25
C MET A 192 12.29 10.65 -0.90
N VAL A 193 11.84 11.47 0.05
CA VAL A 193 12.49 11.61 1.36
C VAL A 193 12.04 10.55 2.35
N VAL A 194 10.80 10.06 2.24
CA VAL A 194 10.22 9.13 3.21
C VAL A 194 10.45 7.68 2.79
N PRO A 195 11.31 6.91 3.49
CA PRO A 195 11.55 5.52 3.11
C PRO A 195 10.32 4.67 3.37
N LYS A 196 9.89 3.88 2.39
CA LYS A 196 8.68 3.02 2.47
C LYS A 196 8.67 2.12 3.71
N ALA A 197 9.81 1.52 4.05
CA ALA A 197 9.98 0.67 5.23
C ALA A 197 9.65 1.35 6.57
N THR A 198 9.68 2.69 6.64
CA THR A 198 9.31 3.44 7.85
C THR A 198 7.81 3.70 7.96
N VAL A 199 7.10 3.71 6.82
CA VAL A 199 5.65 4.02 6.74
C VAL A 199 4.81 2.75 6.78
N CYS A 200 5.25 1.67 6.13
CA CYS A 200 4.52 0.40 6.07
C CYS A 200 4.11 -0.16 7.46
N PRO A 201 4.95 -0.08 8.51
CA PRO A 201 4.53 -0.42 9.87
C PRO A 201 3.29 0.31 10.39
N ILE A 202 3.04 1.56 9.96
CA ILE A 202 1.86 2.33 10.34
C ILE A 202 0.59 1.66 9.80
N LEU A 203 0.62 1.14 8.57
CA LEU A 203 -0.50 0.42 7.96
C LEU A 203 -0.81 -0.88 8.72
N ILE A 204 0.23 -1.60 9.16
CA ILE A 204 0.08 -2.81 10.00
C ILE A 204 -0.64 -2.46 11.30
N PHE A 205 -0.20 -1.38 11.97
CA PHE A 205 -0.84 -0.92 13.20
C PHE A 205 -2.30 -0.52 12.99
N ILE A 206 -2.62 0.23 11.94
CA ILE A 206 -4.00 0.62 11.64
C ILE A 206 -4.88 -0.63 11.47
N GLY A 207 -4.41 -1.63 10.73
CA GLY A 207 -5.13 -2.90 10.56
C GLY A 207 -5.36 -3.63 11.89
N LEU A 208 -4.35 -3.68 12.76
CA LEU A 208 -4.45 -4.28 14.09
C LEU A 208 -5.44 -3.52 14.98
N GLU A 209 -5.38 -2.19 14.98
CA GLU A 209 -6.22 -1.34 15.81
C GLU A 209 -7.69 -1.40 15.39
N ILE A 210 -7.99 -1.35 14.08
CA ILE A 210 -9.34 -1.54 13.57
C ILE A 210 -9.87 -2.92 13.99
N THR A 211 -9.07 -3.97 13.81
CA THR A 211 -9.45 -5.33 14.22
C THR A 211 -9.75 -5.39 15.72
N ALA A 212 -8.87 -4.82 16.56
CA ALA A 212 -9.05 -4.79 18.00
C ALA A 212 -10.32 -4.01 18.41
N GLN A 213 -10.61 -2.89 17.76
CA GLN A 213 -11.82 -2.11 17.99
C GLN A 213 -13.08 -2.89 17.61
N SER A 214 -13.09 -3.60 16.48
CA SER A 214 -14.20 -4.47 16.09
C SER A 214 -14.49 -5.54 17.14
N PHE A 215 -13.45 -6.18 17.71
CA PHE A 215 -13.65 -7.15 18.80
C PHE A 215 -14.17 -6.50 20.08
N ARG A 216 -13.69 -5.31 20.45
CA ARG A 216 -14.15 -4.58 21.66
C ARG A 216 -15.61 -4.12 21.55
N ALA A 217 -16.04 -3.71 20.36
CA ALA A 217 -17.41 -3.27 20.11
C ALA A 217 -18.42 -4.44 20.01
N THR A 218 -17.94 -5.65 19.75
CA THR A 218 -18.79 -6.82 19.48
C THR A 218 -19.02 -7.65 20.74
N PRO A 219 -20.26 -8.09 21.06
CA PRO A 219 -20.50 -9.04 22.15
C PRO A 219 -19.74 -10.36 21.93
N GLN A 220 -19.17 -10.94 23.00
CA GLN A 220 -18.33 -12.15 22.93
C GLN A 220 -18.98 -13.33 22.18
N ARG A 221 -20.30 -13.49 22.29
CA ARG A 221 -21.06 -14.52 21.58
C ARG A 221 -20.95 -14.45 20.05
N HIS A 222 -20.60 -13.30 19.48
CA HIS A 222 -20.45 -13.10 18.04
C HIS A 222 -18.99 -13.13 17.57
N TYR A 223 -18.02 -13.39 18.45
CA TYR A 223 -16.60 -13.48 18.06
C TYR A 223 -16.32 -14.50 16.94
N PRO A 224 -16.97 -15.68 16.89
CA PRO A 224 -16.80 -16.59 15.76
C PRO A 224 -17.22 -15.99 14.42
N ALA A 225 -18.27 -15.17 14.40
CA ALA A 225 -18.72 -14.48 13.19
C ALA A 225 -17.72 -13.43 12.73
N LEU A 226 -17.13 -12.68 13.67
CA LEU A 226 -16.10 -11.70 13.37
C LEU A 226 -14.82 -12.37 12.82
N ALA A 227 -14.39 -13.48 13.43
CA ALA A 227 -13.25 -14.25 12.93
C ALA A 227 -13.51 -14.81 11.52
N PHE A 228 -14.73 -15.30 11.26
CA PHE A 228 -15.12 -15.78 9.95
C PHE A 228 -15.16 -14.67 8.90
N ALA A 229 -15.55 -13.44 9.29
CA ALA A 229 -15.53 -12.28 8.40
C ALA A 229 -14.12 -11.90 7.93
N CYS A 230 -13.06 -12.27 8.66
CA CYS A 230 -11.67 -12.06 8.22
C CYS A 230 -11.21 -13.07 7.16
N VAL A 231 -11.88 -14.23 7.02
CA VAL A 231 -11.45 -15.31 6.12
C VAL A 231 -11.34 -14.86 4.65
N PRO A 232 -12.32 -14.14 4.05
CA PRO A 232 -12.22 -13.67 2.68
C PRO A 232 -11.02 -12.73 2.45
N ALA A 233 -10.74 -11.84 3.41
CA ALA A 233 -9.61 -10.92 3.32
C ALA A 233 -8.27 -11.66 3.39
N LEU A 234 -8.15 -12.66 4.27
CA LEU A 234 -6.97 -13.52 4.37
C LEU A 234 -6.79 -14.39 3.12
N ALA A 235 -7.88 -14.91 2.55
CA ALA A 235 -7.84 -15.66 1.30
C ALA A 235 -7.39 -14.78 0.13
N ALA A 236 -7.92 -13.55 0.02
CA ALA A 236 -7.49 -12.59 -0.98
C ALA A 236 -6.00 -12.24 -0.83
N LEU A 237 -5.54 -12.05 0.41
CA LEU A 237 -4.12 -11.82 0.70
C LEU A 237 -3.28 -13.01 0.22
N ALA A 238 -3.66 -14.25 0.56
CA ALA A 238 -2.97 -15.46 0.10
C ALA A 238 -2.92 -15.55 -1.44
N MET A 239 -4.03 -15.25 -2.12
CA MET A 239 -4.09 -15.23 -3.59
C MET A 239 -3.15 -14.20 -4.20
N ILE A 240 -2.99 -13.02 -3.58
CA ILE A 240 -2.02 -12.01 -4.02
C ILE A 240 -0.59 -12.56 -3.93
N TYR A 241 -0.23 -13.20 -2.81
CA TYR A 241 1.10 -13.81 -2.65
C TYR A 241 1.34 -14.97 -3.62
N LEU A 242 0.33 -15.81 -3.85
CA LEU A 242 0.44 -16.90 -4.82
C LEU A 242 0.62 -16.37 -6.25
N GLY A 243 -0.14 -15.33 -6.62
CA GLY A 243 -0.03 -14.69 -7.93
C GLY A 243 1.35 -14.04 -8.15
N ASP A 244 1.88 -13.36 -7.14
CA ASP A 244 3.23 -12.77 -7.20
C ASP A 244 4.32 -13.84 -7.36
N LEU A 245 4.23 -14.92 -6.56
CA LEU A 245 5.15 -16.06 -6.66
C LEU A 245 5.11 -16.73 -8.04
N GLN A 246 3.92 -16.92 -8.60
CA GLN A 246 3.73 -17.47 -9.95
C GLN A 246 4.33 -16.53 -11.02
N GLY A 247 4.14 -15.22 -10.87
CA GLY A 247 4.72 -14.21 -11.74
C GLY A 247 6.26 -14.24 -11.73
N GLN A 248 6.85 -14.27 -10.53
CA GLN A 248 8.30 -14.37 -10.35
C GLN A 248 8.85 -15.67 -10.95
N LEU A 249 8.22 -16.82 -10.69
CA LEU A 249 8.63 -18.10 -11.26
C LEU A 249 8.58 -18.08 -12.79
N SER A 250 7.52 -17.51 -13.37
CA SER A 250 7.36 -17.36 -14.81
C SER A 250 8.45 -16.47 -15.42
N SER A 251 8.82 -15.37 -14.74
CA SER A 251 9.90 -14.48 -15.18
C SER A 251 11.26 -15.19 -15.19
N VAL A 252 11.58 -15.95 -14.14
CA VAL A 252 12.83 -16.72 -14.04
C VAL A 252 12.92 -17.78 -15.14
N VAL A 253 11.81 -18.48 -15.41
CA VAL A 253 11.73 -19.44 -16.51
C VAL A 253 11.98 -18.74 -17.85
N GLY A 254 11.35 -17.59 -18.08
CA GLY A 254 11.54 -16.80 -19.30
C GLY A 254 12.97 -16.29 -19.49
N ASP A 255 13.62 -15.81 -18.44
CA ASP A 255 15.01 -15.35 -18.51
C ASP A 255 15.98 -16.49 -18.78
N LEU A 256 15.75 -17.66 -18.17
CA LEU A 256 16.56 -18.85 -18.42
C LEU A 256 16.39 -19.35 -19.87
N GLU A 257 15.18 -19.28 -20.43
CA GLU A 257 14.96 -19.60 -21.85
C GLU A 257 15.69 -18.64 -22.80
N ARG A 258 15.72 -17.34 -22.48
CA ARG A 258 16.50 -16.34 -23.23
C ARG A 258 17.99 -16.65 -23.16
N GLU A 259 18.51 -16.96 -21.98
CA GLU A 259 19.92 -17.30 -21.77
C GLU A 259 20.31 -18.59 -22.52
N VAL A 260 19.48 -19.63 -22.49
CA VAL A 260 19.67 -20.86 -23.28
C VAL A 260 19.69 -20.54 -24.77
N THR A 261 18.81 -19.66 -25.24
CA THR A 261 18.72 -19.29 -26.66
C THR A 261 19.95 -18.51 -27.10
N GLN A 262 20.44 -17.57 -26.29
CA GLN A 262 21.69 -16.84 -26.53
C GLN A 262 22.90 -17.78 -26.56
N LEU A 263 23.03 -18.68 -25.59
CA LEU A 263 24.13 -19.65 -25.56
C LEU A 263 24.13 -20.58 -26.77
N LYS A 264 22.95 -21.02 -27.24
CA LYS A 264 22.84 -21.81 -28.48
C LYS A 264 23.31 -21.02 -29.70
N ALA A 265 22.98 -19.73 -29.78
CA ALA A 265 23.39 -18.85 -30.87
C ALA A 265 24.90 -18.59 -30.86
N GLU A 266 25.50 -18.35 -29.69
CA GLU A 266 26.95 -18.16 -29.53
C GLU A 266 27.76 -19.41 -29.89
N ILE A 267 27.28 -20.61 -29.52
CA ILE A 267 27.93 -21.88 -29.86
C ILE A 267 27.82 -22.18 -31.35
N ALA A 268 26.68 -21.89 -31.99
CA ALA A 268 26.54 -22.04 -33.44
C ALA A 268 27.54 -21.15 -34.21
N ALA A 269 28.00 -20.06 -33.59
CA ALA A 269 29.01 -19.15 -34.12
C ALA A 269 30.47 -19.49 -33.72
N ALA A 270 30.70 -20.47 -32.83
CA ALA A 270 32.02 -20.80 -32.27
C ALA A 270 32.53 -22.21 -32.66
N PRO A 271 33.85 -22.43 -32.78
CA PRO A 271 34.41 -23.76 -33.01
C PRO A 271 34.21 -24.71 -31.80
N PRO A 272 34.22 -26.05 -32.01
CA PRO A 272 33.74 -27.00 -30.99
C PRO A 272 34.56 -26.95 -29.70
N ASN A 273 33.93 -26.59 -28.58
CA ASN A 273 34.57 -26.53 -27.26
C ASN A 273 33.74 -27.31 -26.21
N ALA A 274 34.33 -28.36 -25.64
CA ALA A 274 33.67 -29.29 -24.70
C ALA A 274 33.13 -28.61 -23.42
N LYS A 275 33.77 -27.52 -22.95
CA LYS A 275 33.29 -26.75 -21.77
C LYS A 275 31.96 -26.02 -22.01
N LEU A 276 31.65 -25.65 -23.26
CA LEU A 276 30.37 -25.02 -23.61
C LEU A 276 29.23 -26.02 -23.69
N GLN A 277 29.51 -27.26 -24.12
CA GLN A 277 28.51 -28.35 -24.11
C GLN A 277 28.10 -28.77 -22.69
N GLU A 278 29.05 -28.82 -21.75
CA GLU A 278 28.77 -29.13 -20.34
C GLU A 278 27.86 -28.08 -19.67
N LYS A 279 28.14 -26.78 -19.91
CA LYS A 279 27.27 -25.69 -19.47
C LYS A 279 25.85 -25.80 -20.05
N MET A 280 25.70 -26.19 -21.31
CA MET A 280 24.40 -26.38 -21.95
C MET A 280 23.56 -27.45 -21.26
N THR A 281 24.15 -28.60 -20.92
CA THR A 281 23.44 -29.70 -20.26
C THR A 281 23.00 -29.30 -18.85
N ALA A 282 23.83 -28.55 -18.12
CA ALA A 282 23.48 -28.05 -16.79
C ALA A 282 22.30 -27.05 -16.83
N VAL A 283 22.31 -26.11 -17.78
CA VAL A 283 21.23 -25.12 -17.92
C VAL A 283 19.94 -25.77 -18.46
N ALA A 284 20.04 -26.69 -19.41
CA ALA A 284 18.88 -27.42 -19.95
C ALA A 284 18.18 -28.27 -18.87
N ASN A 285 18.95 -28.98 -18.03
CA ASN A 285 18.42 -29.74 -16.91
C ASN A 285 17.75 -28.83 -15.87
N LYS A 286 18.35 -27.67 -15.57
CA LYS A 286 17.75 -26.68 -14.66
C LYS A 286 16.44 -26.10 -15.22
N THR A 287 16.39 -25.83 -16.53
CA THR A 287 15.19 -25.33 -17.21
C THR A 287 14.07 -26.37 -17.21
N ALA A 288 14.39 -27.64 -17.49
CA ALA A 288 13.41 -28.73 -17.49
C ALA A 288 12.83 -28.99 -16.09
N LEU A 289 13.67 -28.91 -15.05
CA LEU A 289 13.23 -29.05 -13.67
C LEU A 289 12.27 -27.93 -13.25
N LEU A 290 12.60 -26.67 -13.59
CA LEU A 290 11.75 -25.53 -13.27
C LEU A 290 10.42 -25.54 -14.03
N LYS A 291 10.42 -25.96 -15.30
CA LYS A 291 9.17 -26.15 -16.08
C LYS A 291 8.25 -27.19 -15.45
N ARG A 292 8.81 -28.29 -14.93
CA ARG A 292 8.04 -29.32 -14.22
C ARG A 292 7.41 -28.76 -12.94
N LEU A 293 8.18 -28.01 -12.15
CA LEU A 293 7.67 -27.38 -10.93
C LEU A 293 6.57 -26.35 -11.22
N ALA A 294 6.70 -25.58 -12.30
CA ALA A 294 5.68 -24.63 -12.74
C ALA A 294 4.41 -25.32 -13.28
N SER A 295 4.55 -26.46 -13.98
CA SER A 295 3.39 -27.20 -14.52
C SER A 295 2.63 -27.98 -13.46
N ASP A 296 3.31 -28.58 -12.49
CA ASP A 296 2.66 -29.33 -11.41
C ASP A 296 1.86 -28.39 -10.49
N GLN A 297 2.34 -27.16 -10.26
CA GLN A 297 1.57 -26.15 -9.53
C GLN A 297 0.32 -25.64 -10.26
N ALA A 298 0.26 -25.72 -11.59
CA ALA A 298 -0.92 -25.32 -12.35
C ALA A 298 -2.03 -26.39 -12.36
N ALA A 299 -1.68 -27.66 -12.12
CA ALA A 299 -2.60 -28.79 -12.14
C ALA A 299 -3.29 -29.06 -10.79
N ASP A 300 -2.68 -28.69 -9.67
CA ASP A 300 -3.20 -28.97 -8.32
C ASP A 300 -4.26 -27.96 -7.82
N TRP A 301 -4.57 -26.91 -8.58
CA TRP A 301 -5.48 -25.83 -8.15
C TRP A 301 -6.66 -25.53 -9.10
N THR A 302 -6.91 -26.39 -10.11
CA THR A 302 -8.17 -26.41 -10.89
C THR A 302 -9.12 -27.46 -10.35
#